data_AF-A0A4R5WJA9-F1
#
_entry.id   AF-A0A4R5WJA9-F1
#
_cell.length_a   1.000
_cell.length_b   1.000
_cell.length_c   1.000
_cell.angle_alpha   90.00
_cell.angle_beta   90.00
_cell.angle_gamma   90.00
#
_symmetry.space_group_name_H-M   'P 1'
#
loop_
_entity.id
_entity.type
_entity.pdbx_description
1 polymer ?
#
loop_
_entity_poly.entity_id
_entity_poly.type
_entity_poly.pdbx_seq_one_letter_code
_entity_poly.pdbx_strand_id
1 'polypeptide(L)'
;MLTMHRIETRLDAADAFAMLVEQQLQTVAGTRELTRALSAATEGPGAMGLLRMEITDGVGVIESLTRSRIVAVEGETMVSQLTTTALRDSPANRAAVWMTLRSGDASGSHRGGAPITGTRDRH
;
A
#
# COMPACT_ATOMS: atom_id res chain seq x y z
N MET A 1 3.91 4.78 5.99
CA MET A 1 5.10 4.64 5.10
C MET A 1 4.60 4.32 3.70
N LEU A 2 5.08 5.03 2.68
CA LEU A 2 4.82 4.73 1.28
C LEU A 2 6.13 4.27 0.64
N THR A 3 6.12 3.12 -0.03
CA THR A 3 7.26 2.62 -0.82
C THR A 3 6.83 2.34 -2.25
N MET A 4 7.79 2.45 -3.17
CA MET A 4 7.61 2.15 -4.58
C MET A 4 8.82 1.37 -5.09
N HIS A 5 8.56 0.31 -5.84
CA HIS A 5 9.56 -0.60 -6.37
C HIS A 5 9.29 -0.85 -7.84
N ARG A 6 10.34 -0.72 -8.66
CA ARG A 6 10.37 -1.18 -10.04
C ARG A 6 11.15 -2.49 -10.08
N ILE A 7 10.52 -3.53 -10.60
CA ILE A 7 11.12 -4.85 -10.76
C ILE A 7 11.37 -5.03 -12.26
N GLU A 8 12.63 -5.23 -12.65
CA GLU A 8 13.07 -5.41 -14.06
C GLU A 8 12.72 -6.80 -14.63
N THR A 9 11.58 -7.33 -14.21
CA THR A 9 10.96 -8.51 -14.81
C THR A 9 9.46 -8.40 -14.67
N ARG A 10 8.74 -9.03 -15.60
CA ARG A 10 7.29 -9.12 -15.56
C ARG A 10 6.89 -10.27 -14.64
N LEU A 11 6.18 -9.94 -13.56
CA LEU A 11 5.60 -10.88 -12.62
C LEU A 11 4.09 -10.90 -12.77
N ASP A 12 3.49 -12.06 -12.53
CA ASP A 12 2.06 -12.12 -12.28
C ASP A 12 1.73 -11.34 -10.99
N ALA A 13 0.58 -10.66 -10.99
CA ALA A 13 0.22 -9.80 -9.88
C ALA A 13 -0.09 -10.59 -8.60
N ALA A 14 -0.61 -11.81 -8.71
CA ALA A 14 -0.85 -12.68 -7.57
C ALA A 14 0.45 -13.24 -7.01
N ASP A 15 1.38 -13.64 -7.86
CA ASP A 15 2.70 -14.10 -7.46
C ASP A 15 3.49 -13.00 -6.75
N ALA A 16 3.55 -11.80 -7.36
CA ALA A 16 4.20 -10.65 -6.75
C ALA A 16 3.55 -10.29 -5.40
N PHE A 17 2.22 -10.35 -5.29
CA PHE A 17 1.54 -10.11 -4.02
C PHE A 17 1.87 -11.17 -2.97
N ALA A 18 1.92 -12.45 -3.35
CA ALA A 18 2.28 -13.53 -2.44
C ALA A 18 3.71 -13.36 -1.90
N MET A 19 4.67 -13.06 -2.78
CA MET A 19 6.05 -12.76 -2.37
C MET A 19 6.12 -11.59 -1.37
N LEU A 20 5.35 -10.53 -1.59
CA LEU A 20 5.30 -9.38 -0.66
C LEU A 20 4.73 -9.79 0.70
N VAL A 21 3.65 -10.57 0.72
CA VAL A 21 3.05 -11.05 1.98
C VAL A 21 4.05 -11.91 2.75
N GLU A 22 4.69 -12.87 2.08
CA GLU A 22 5.69 -13.75 2.68
C GLU A 22 6.87 -12.95 3.25
N GLN A 23 7.40 -12.01 2.49
CA GLN A 23 8.47 -11.12 2.94
C GLN A 23 8.05 -10.36 4.20
N GLN A 24 6.83 -9.79 4.23
CA GLN A 24 6.34 -9.05 5.39
C GLN A 24 6.17 -9.92 6.63
N LEU A 25 5.64 -11.14 6.49
CA LEU A 25 5.45 -12.07 7.60
C LEU A 25 6.78 -12.59 8.17
N GLN A 26 7.81 -12.75 7.33
CA GLN A 26 9.12 -13.26 7.75
C GLN A 26 10.03 -12.18 8.34
N THR A 27 9.82 -10.91 8.00
CA THR A 27 10.74 -9.82 8.39
C THR A 27 10.58 -9.40 9.85
N VAL A 28 9.38 -9.49 10.42
CA VAL A 28 9.08 -8.97 11.76
C VAL A 28 8.66 -10.11 12.69
N ALA A 29 9.42 -10.32 13.76
CA ALA A 29 9.08 -11.31 14.79
C ALA A 29 7.75 -10.97 15.48
N GLY A 30 7.01 -12.00 15.91
CA GLY A 30 5.71 -11.81 16.57
C GLY A 30 4.59 -11.36 15.63
N THR A 31 4.82 -11.43 14.31
CA THR A 31 3.80 -11.10 13.30
C THR A 31 2.81 -12.24 13.14
N ARG A 32 1.53 -11.87 13.08
CA ARG A 32 0.42 -12.76 12.76
C ARG A 32 -0.41 -12.15 11.65
N GLU A 33 -0.64 -12.92 10.59
CA GLU A 33 -1.60 -12.53 9.55
C GLU A 33 -3.03 -12.56 10.12
N LEU A 34 -3.81 -11.51 9.85
CA LEU A 34 -5.25 -11.48 10.13
C LEU A 34 -6.07 -11.72 8.88
N THR A 35 -5.69 -11.06 7.80
CA THR A 35 -6.44 -11.10 6.54
C THR A 35 -5.51 -10.71 5.41
N ARG A 36 -5.65 -11.43 4.30
CA ARG A 36 -5.12 -11.02 3.00
C ARG A 36 -6.22 -11.02 1.95
N ALA A 37 -6.15 -10.08 1.02
CA ALA A 37 -7.04 -10.05 -0.13
C ALA A 37 -6.29 -9.50 -1.35
N LEU A 38 -6.65 -10.00 -2.52
CA LEU A 38 -6.18 -9.49 -3.80
C LEU A 38 -7.38 -9.38 -4.73
N SER A 39 -7.50 -8.25 -5.41
CA SER A 39 -8.54 -8.02 -6.40
C SER A 39 -7.97 -7.31 -7.62
N ALA A 40 -8.75 -7.30 -8.70
CA ALA A 40 -8.53 -6.32 -9.75
C ALA A 40 -8.58 -4.91 -9.16
N ALA A 41 -7.77 -4.03 -9.73
CA ALA A 41 -7.80 -2.61 -9.43
C ALA A 41 -9.18 -1.99 -9.73
N THR A 42 -9.69 -1.16 -8.82
CA THR A 42 -10.92 -0.39 -9.06
C THR A 42 -10.67 0.85 -9.95
N GLU A 43 -9.44 1.34 -9.99
CA GLU A 43 -9.01 2.48 -10.79
C GLU A 43 -7.72 2.13 -11.55
N GLY A 44 -7.72 2.20 -12.88
CA GLY A 44 -6.56 1.92 -13.74
C GLY A 44 -6.15 0.42 -13.84
N PRO A 45 -5.10 0.08 -14.59
CA PRO A 45 -4.68 -1.31 -14.84
C PRO A 45 -3.94 -1.94 -13.64
N GLY A 46 -4.03 -3.27 -13.52
CA GLY A 46 -3.30 -4.04 -12.51
C GLY A 46 -4.18 -4.54 -11.36
N ALA A 47 -3.55 -4.86 -10.23
CA ALA A 47 -4.19 -5.46 -9.06
C ALA A 47 -4.01 -4.61 -7.80
N MET A 48 -4.96 -4.74 -6.88
CA MET A 48 -4.90 -4.17 -5.53
C MET A 48 -4.85 -5.27 -4.49
N GLY A 49 -3.80 -5.24 -3.68
CA GLY A 49 -3.60 -6.15 -2.56
C GLY A 49 -3.87 -5.46 -1.22
N LEU A 50 -4.39 -6.22 -0.27
CA LEU A 50 -4.57 -5.81 1.12
C LEU A 50 -3.96 -6.87 2.02
N LEU A 51 -3.10 -6.47 2.95
CA LEU A 51 -2.60 -7.32 4.02
C LEU A 51 -2.85 -6.62 5.37
N ARG A 52 -3.56 -7.30 6.26
CA ARG A 52 -3.75 -6.88 7.65
C ARG A 52 -3.01 -7.84 8.56
N MET A 53 -2.20 -7.29 9.46
CA MET A 53 -1.39 -8.06 10.41
C MET A 53 -1.49 -7.47 11.81
N GLU A 54 -1.17 -8.31 12.77
CA GLU A 54 -0.85 -7.91 14.14
C GLU A 54 0.61 -8.23 14.42
N ILE A 55 1.29 -7.32 15.10
CA ILE A 55 2.65 -7.51 15.57
C ILE A 55 2.59 -7.38 17.08
N THR A 56 2.89 -8.48 17.79
CA THR A 56 3.01 -8.43 19.24
C THR A 56 4.42 -7.99 19.58
N ASP A 57 4.53 -6.82 20.20
CA ASP A 57 5.79 -6.25 20.67
C ASP A 57 5.73 -6.08 22.19
N GLY A 58 6.88 -5.88 22.84
CA GLY A 58 6.99 -5.72 24.30
C GLY A 58 6.22 -4.53 24.88
N VAL A 59 5.74 -3.63 24.02
CA VAL A 59 4.95 -2.43 24.37
C VAL A 59 3.44 -2.62 24.10
N GLY A 60 3.03 -3.72 23.46
CA GLY A 60 1.65 -4.04 23.16
C GLY A 60 1.43 -4.60 21.75
N VAL A 61 0.17 -4.66 21.31
CA VAL A 61 -0.18 -5.11 19.95
C VAL A 61 -0.20 -3.93 19.00
N ILE A 62 0.62 -4.00 17.95
CA ILE A 62 0.61 -3.07 16.83
C ILE A 62 -0.24 -3.68 15.72
N GLU A 63 -1.23 -2.94 15.24
CA GLU A 63 -1.94 -3.32 14.01
C GLU A 63 -1.24 -2.69 12.80
N SER A 64 -1.02 -3.51 11.77
CA SER A 64 -0.46 -3.11 10.49
C SER A 64 -1.47 -3.35 9.37
N LEU A 65 -1.63 -2.34 8.51
CA LEU A 65 -2.44 -2.41 7.29
C LEU A 65 -1.57 -1.99 6.11
N THR A 66 -1.27 -2.94 5.23
CA THR A 66 -0.56 -2.70 3.98
C THR A 66 -1.52 -2.79 2.81
N ARG A 67 -1.55 -1.74 1.98
CA ARG A 67 -2.23 -1.71 0.69
C ARG A 67 -1.19 -1.72 -0.41
N SER A 68 -1.26 -2.71 -1.29
CA SER A 68 -0.34 -2.88 -2.41
C SER A 68 -1.05 -2.54 -3.71
N ARG A 69 -0.36 -1.84 -4.60
CA ARG A 69 -0.74 -1.68 -6.00
C ARG A 69 0.31 -2.34 -6.87
N ILE A 70 -0.12 -3.25 -7.75
CA ILE A 70 0.78 -4.03 -8.59
C ILE A 70 0.35 -3.86 -10.04
N VAL A 71 1.25 -3.35 -10.87
CA VAL A 71 1.00 -3.12 -12.30
C VAL A 71 2.12 -3.78 -13.08
N ALA A 72 1.78 -4.84 -13.81
CA ALA A 72 2.69 -5.44 -14.79
C ALA A 72 2.57 -4.68 -16.11
N VAL A 73 3.68 -4.18 -16.64
CA VAL A 73 3.78 -3.62 -18.00
C VAL A 73 4.82 -4.40 -18.78
N GLU A 74 5.14 -3.98 -20.00
CA GLU A 74 6.06 -4.73 -20.86
C GLU A 74 7.46 -4.80 -20.23
N GLY A 75 7.89 -6.02 -19.87
CA GLY A 75 9.22 -6.30 -19.32
C GLY A 75 9.42 -5.98 -17.84
N GLU A 76 8.45 -5.40 -17.14
CA GLU A 76 8.63 -4.94 -15.77
C GLU A 76 7.35 -5.02 -14.92
N THR A 77 7.54 -4.96 -13.60
CA THR A 77 6.47 -4.91 -12.61
C THR A 77 6.68 -3.70 -11.71
N MET A 78 5.68 -2.83 -11.65
CA MET A 78 5.63 -1.73 -10.70
C MET A 78 4.82 -2.13 -9.47
N VAL A 79 5.41 -1.94 -8.29
CA VAL A 79 4.76 -2.19 -6.99
C VAL A 79 4.80 -0.91 -6.16
N SER A 80 3.65 -0.46 -5.69
CA SER A 80 3.54 0.59 -4.66
C SER A 80 2.91 0.01 -3.41
N GLN A 81 3.44 0.30 -2.22
CA GLN A 81 2.87 -0.17 -0.96
C GLN A 81 2.67 1.00 0.02
N LEU A 82 1.45 1.15 0.50
CA LEU A 82 1.11 2.05 1.60
C LEU A 82 0.90 1.20 2.86
N THR A 83 1.83 1.32 3.81
CA THR A 83 1.75 0.66 5.11
C THR A 83 1.41 1.67 6.20
N THR A 84 0.35 1.40 6.94
CA THR A 84 -0.09 2.16 8.12
C THR A 84 -0.03 1.26 9.35
N THR A 85 0.70 1.70 10.36
CA THR A 85 0.85 0.99 11.63
C THR A 85 0.44 1.89 12.78
N ALA A 86 -0.25 1.35 13.78
CA ALA A 86 -0.42 2.01 15.07
C ALA A 86 -0.76 0.99 16.17
N LEU A 87 -0.45 1.32 17.43
CA LEU A 87 -0.89 0.55 18.60
C LEU A 87 -2.40 0.31 18.54
N ARG A 88 -2.86 -0.91 18.87
CA ARG A 88 -4.28 -1.30 18.79
C ARG A 88 -5.21 -0.26 19.42
N ASP A 89 -4.85 0.27 20.57
CA ASP A 89 -5.66 1.22 21.35
C ASP A 89 -5.47 2.69 20.93
N SER A 90 -4.74 2.95 19.85
CA SER A 90 -4.59 4.29 19.27
C SER A 90 -5.91 4.76 18.64
N PRO A 91 -6.29 6.05 18.81
CA PRO A 91 -7.47 6.63 18.17
C PRO A 91 -7.33 6.81 16.65
N ALA A 92 -6.17 6.48 16.07
CA ALA A 92 -5.92 6.65 14.64
C ALA A 92 -6.79 5.72 13.77
N ASN A 93 -7.62 6.31 12.91
CA ASN A 93 -8.37 5.53 11.91
C ASN A 93 -7.47 5.15 10.73
N ARG A 94 -6.81 3.99 10.85
CA ARG A 94 -5.90 3.44 9.82
C ARG A 94 -6.62 3.16 8.49
N ALA A 95 -7.90 2.80 8.54
CA ALA A 95 -8.69 2.50 7.35
C ALA A 95 -8.95 3.75 6.50
N ALA A 96 -8.96 4.94 7.11
CA ALA A 96 -9.17 6.22 6.42
C ALA A 96 -7.96 6.67 5.57
N VAL A 97 -6.77 6.10 5.76
CA VAL A 97 -5.61 6.38 4.92
C VAL A 97 -5.66 5.45 3.71
N TRP A 98 -5.70 6.00 2.50
CA TRP A 98 -5.80 5.24 1.25
C TRP A 98 -4.77 5.73 0.21
N MET A 99 -4.59 4.94 -0.84
CA MET A 99 -3.67 5.22 -1.94
C MET A 99 -4.39 4.97 -3.27
N THR A 100 -4.30 5.94 -4.18
CA THR A 100 -4.68 5.79 -5.59
C THR A 100 -3.45 5.95 -6.45
N LEU A 101 -3.34 5.11 -7.48
CA LEU A 101 -2.36 5.26 -8.54
C LEU A 101 -3.04 5.88 -9.75
N ARG A 102 -2.52 7.01 -10.22
CA ARG A 102 -2.99 7.65 -11.46
C ARG A 102 -1.93 7.47 -12.54
N SER A 103 -2.32 6.91 -13.67
CA SER A 103 -1.50 6.96 -14.88
C SER A 103 -1.44 8.42 -15.32
N GLY A 104 -0.26 9.04 -15.29
CA GLY A 104 -0.08 10.36 -15.88
C GLY A 104 -0.09 10.23 -17.40
N ASP A 105 -0.93 10.97 -18.09
CA ASP A 105 -0.70 11.23 -19.50
C ASP A 105 0.64 11.95 -19.61
N ALA A 106 1.66 11.29 -20.15
CA ALA A 106 2.97 11.89 -20.46
C ALA A 106 2.90 12.92 -21.61
N SER A 107 1.75 13.57 -21.80
CA SER A 107 1.49 14.64 -22.79
C SER A 107 0.99 15.94 -22.15
N GLY A 108 0.77 15.99 -20.83
CA GLY A 108 0.40 17.23 -20.14
C GLY A 108 1.62 17.97 -19.59
N SER A 109 2.00 19.09 -20.23
CA SER A 109 2.97 20.04 -19.68
C SER A 109 2.65 20.33 -18.20
N HIS A 110 3.59 20.08 -17.31
CA HIS A 110 3.49 20.46 -15.90
C HIS A 110 3.52 22.00 -15.79
N ARG A 111 2.35 22.65 -15.89
CA ARG A 111 2.14 23.97 -15.28
C ARG A 111 1.52 23.73 -13.90
N GLY A 112 2.21 24.25 -12.89
CA GLY A 112 2.01 23.92 -11.49
C GLY A 112 0.57 24.06 -10.99
N GLY A 113 0.11 23.01 -10.32
CA GLY A 113 -0.92 23.10 -9.31
C GLY A 113 -0.25 22.98 -7.94
N ALA A 114 -0.23 24.07 -7.18
CA ALA A 114 0.25 24.07 -5.80
C ALA A 114 -0.55 23.06 -4.94
N PRO A 115 0.05 22.45 -3.91
CA PRO A 115 -0.64 21.51 -3.04
C PRO A 115 -1.82 22.19 -2.33
N ILE A 116 -3.00 21.58 -2.40
CA ILE A 116 -4.19 22.02 -1.66
C ILE A 116 -3.98 21.72 -0.18
N THR A 117 -3.51 22.70 0.58
CA THR A 117 -3.63 22.70 2.05
C THR A 117 -5.05 23.12 2.40
N GLY A 118 -5.92 22.16 2.64
CA GLY A 118 -7.25 22.42 3.21
C GLY A 118 -7.10 22.84 4.67
N THR A 119 -7.10 24.14 4.95
CA THR A 119 -7.38 24.66 6.29
C THR A 119 -8.86 24.45 6.57
N ARG A 120 -9.18 23.54 7.50
CA ARG A 120 -10.50 23.49 8.14
C ARG A 120 -10.63 24.74 9.01
N ASP A 121 -11.60 25.59 8.67
CA ASP A 121 -12.13 26.61 9.57
C ASP A 121 -13.67 26.55 9.55
N ARG A 122 -14.28 26.99 10.65
CA ARG A 122 -15.65 26.83 11.18
C ARG A 122 -15.73 25.70 12.23
N HIS A 123 -16.01 25.99 13.50
CA HIS A 123 -16.91 27.01 14.04
C HIS A 123 -16.50 27.47 15.44
#